data_AF-G0LWU8-F1
#
_entry.id   AF-G0LWU8-F1
#
_cell.length_a   1.000
_cell.length_b   1.000
_cell.length_c   1.000
_cell.angle_alpha   90.00
_cell.angle_beta   90.00
_cell.angle_gamma   90.00
#
_symmetry.space_group_name_H-M   'P 1'
#
loop_
_entity.id
_entity.type
_entity.pdbx_description
1 polymer ?
#
loop_
_entity_poly.entity_id
_entity_poly.type
_entity_poly.pdbx_seq_one_letter_code
_entity_poly.pdbx_strand_id
1 'polypeptide(L)'
;MKEPACTVEQTTAPLETTPRQASISRSLEYRDRWEARGSIRTRPRKPIDFAKEGHFFPTEKQPLLLNEVASNLGKDSRDTLLRHSFFKYLNDIINLEVKFIVSACEKLIDGKLPLNYPDNLKLNAYTVIIDEYYHVYVAKDMILQLRNQHPEFKELDYPLSDSYRSVIETKALLDEKYHDVFEILAVCIFETTLVRELVEFFNSDNIHPSIKYYINDHMNDESRHYGFFLDLMKYTWENLPEEYRAAIGTHIAFFVKRYLNIESDKAYNAQLLGHLTGTSQATEQVAVLYKGFDITPDLPIVKNVLTALKNSGVANHASVRTSFNAIGWQV
;
A
#
# COMPACT_ATOMS: atom_id res chain seq x y z
N MET A 1 37.52 -68.66 -18.48
CA MET A 1 37.46 -67.19 -18.47
C MET A 1 36.00 -66.80 -18.39
N LYS A 2 35.59 -66.22 -17.26
CA LYS A 2 34.26 -65.62 -17.03
C LYS A 2 34.52 -64.13 -16.83
N GLU A 3 33.93 -63.27 -17.65
CA GLU A 3 33.87 -61.82 -17.38
C GLU A 3 32.58 -61.51 -16.62
N PRO A 4 32.59 -60.55 -15.67
CA PRO A 4 31.41 -60.22 -14.88
C PRO A 4 30.54 -59.19 -15.59
N ALA A 5 29.22 -59.41 -15.55
CA ALA A 5 28.22 -58.44 -15.94
C ALA A 5 28.07 -57.38 -14.83
N CYS A 6 28.28 -56.10 -15.17
CA CYS A 6 28.01 -54.96 -14.32
C CYS A 6 26.54 -54.55 -14.50
N THR A 7 25.68 -54.89 -13.55
CA THR A 7 24.32 -54.36 -13.43
C THR A 7 24.36 -53.06 -12.62
N VAL A 8 24.06 -51.94 -13.26
CA VAL A 8 23.83 -50.66 -12.59
C VAL A 8 22.32 -50.53 -12.36
N GLU A 9 21.89 -50.68 -11.12
CA GLU A 9 20.54 -50.29 -10.69
C GLU A 9 20.42 -48.77 -10.72
N GLN A 10 19.52 -48.25 -11.56
CA GLN A 10 19.05 -46.87 -11.46
C GLN A 10 17.93 -46.80 -10.43
N THR A 11 18.27 -46.41 -9.21
CA THR A 11 17.31 -45.91 -8.22
C THR A 11 16.74 -44.57 -8.69
N THR A 12 15.49 -44.56 -9.13
CA THR A 12 14.70 -43.34 -9.35
C THR A 12 14.16 -42.86 -8.00
N ALA A 13 14.79 -41.84 -7.43
CA ALA A 13 14.18 -41.06 -6.36
C ALA A 13 13.04 -40.19 -6.92
N PRO A 14 11.95 -39.94 -6.17
CA PRO A 14 10.85 -39.09 -6.66
C PRO A 14 11.33 -37.65 -6.77
N LEU A 15 11.03 -36.99 -7.89
CA LEU A 15 11.30 -35.57 -8.09
C LEU A 15 10.59 -34.74 -7.02
N GLU A 16 11.39 -33.93 -6.34
CA GLU A 16 10.99 -32.77 -5.56
C GLU A 16 10.00 -31.92 -6.36
N THR A 17 8.88 -31.54 -5.72
CA THR A 17 7.94 -30.56 -6.25
C THR A 17 8.66 -29.24 -6.43
N THR A 18 8.93 -28.88 -7.68
CA THR A 18 9.77 -27.76 -8.06
C THR A 18 9.02 -26.43 -7.83
N PRO A 19 9.61 -25.43 -7.14
CA PRO A 19 8.98 -24.11 -6.90
C PRO A 19 8.48 -23.40 -8.18
N ARG A 20 9.03 -23.77 -9.34
CA ARG A 20 8.76 -23.20 -10.67
C ARG A 20 7.37 -23.52 -11.24
N GLN A 21 6.75 -24.65 -10.87
CA GLN A 21 5.42 -25.02 -11.36
C GLN A 21 4.29 -24.40 -10.52
N ALA A 22 4.51 -24.27 -9.21
CA ALA A 22 3.52 -23.69 -8.30
C ALA A 22 3.27 -22.19 -8.58
N SER A 23 4.30 -21.43 -8.93
CA SER A 23 4.16 -20.00 -9.28
C SER A 23 3.37 -19.79 -10.57
N ILE A 24 3.54 -20.68 -11.56
CA ILE A 24 2.80 -20.62 -12.84
C ILE A 24 1.31 -20.93 -12.63
N SER A 25 0.96 -21.95 -11.83
CA SER A 25 -0.44 -22.30 -11.57
C SER A 25 -1.20 -21.17 -10.87
N ARG A 26 -0.59 -20.54 -9.86
CA ARG A 26 -1.20 -19.40 -9.16
C ARG A 26 -1.35 -18.17 -10.06
N SER A 27 -0.43 -17.98 -11.02
CA SER A 27 -0.51 -16.85 -11.95
C SER A 27 -1.70 -16.93 -12.91
N LEU A 28 -2.08 -18.13 -13.34
CA LEU A 28 -3.25 -18.33 -14.21
C LEU A 28 -4.56 -18.11 -13.43
N GLU A 29 -4.66 -18.68 -12.24
CA GLU A 29 -5.83 -18.47 -11.36
C GLU A 29 -6.03 -16.98 -11.03
N TYR A 30 -4.94 -16.22 -10.87
CA TYR A 30 -5.00 -14.79 -10.66
C TYR A 30 -5.71 -14.07 -11.81
N ARG A 31 -5.28 -14.34 -13.06
CA ARG A 31 -5.82 -13.69 -14.25
C ARG A 31 -7.27 -14.08 -14.49
N ASP A 32 -7.64 -15.35 -14.33
CA ASP A 32 -9.02 -15.79 -14.50
C ASP A 32 -9.95 -15.09 -13.49
N ARG A 33 -9.47 -14.85 -12.26
CA ARG A 33 -10.18 -14.03 -11.28
C ARG A 33 -10.26 -12.56 -11.68
N TRP A 34 -9.20 -11.99 -12.23
CA TRP A 34 -9.20 -10.61 -12.75
C TRP A 34 -10.21 -10.43 -13.88
N GLU A 35 -10.19 -11.32 -14.87
CA GLU A 35 -11.15 -11.31 -15.99
C GLU A 35 -12.61 -11.36 -15.52
N ALA A 36 -12.88 -12.20 -14.52
CA ALA A 36 -14.23 -12.43 -14.02
C ALA A 36 -14.71 -11.39 -13.00
N ARG A 37 -13.82 -10.67 -12.31
CA ARG A 37 -14.17 -9.85 -11.13
C ARG A 37 -13.55 -8.46 -11.05
N GLY A 38 -12.57 -8.13 -11.89
CA GLY A 38 -11.91 -6.82 -11.85
C GLY A 38 -12.93 -5.69 -11.92
N SER A 39 -12.80 -4.65 -11.08
CA SER A 39 -13.83 -3.62 -10.98
C SER A 39 -13.99 -2.87 -12.30
N ILE A 40 -12.88 -2.53 -12.97
CA ILE A 40 -12.88 -1.93 -14.31
C ILE A 40 -13.71 -2.73 -15.33
N ARG A 41 -13.79 -4.06 -15.17
CA ARG A 41 -14.50 -4.95 -16.10
C ARG A 41 -15.97 -5.12 -15.74
N THR A 42 -16.27 -5.19 -14.45
CA THR A 42 -17.56 -5.72 -13.97
C THR A 42 -18.43 -4.68 -13.27
N ARG A 43 -17.93 -3.47 -13.06
CA ARG A 43 -18.57 -2.50 -12.18
C ARG A 43 -18.92 -1.21 -12.92
N PRO A 44 -20.11 -0.64 -12.65
CA PRO A 44 -20.51 0.63 -13.27
C PRO A 44 -19.69 1.78 -12.69
N ARG A 45 -19.81 2.97 -13.31
CA ARG A 45 -19.34 4.24 -12.75
C ARG A 45 -19.90 4.48 -11.34
N LYS A 46 -19.18 5.25 -10.51
CA LYS A 46 -19.48 5.55 -9.10
C LYS A 46 -20.00 6.98 -8.89
N PRO A 47 -21.29 7.26 -9.19
CA PRO A 47 -21.88 8.53 -8.83
C PRO A 47 -22.09 8.63 -7.30
N ILE A 48 -21.82 9.81 -6.75
CA ILE A 48 -22.15 10.18 -5.38
C ILE A 48 -23.61 10.63 -5.38
N ASP A 49 -24.42 9.93 -4.58
CA ASP A 49 -25.83 10.26 -4.38
C ASP A 49 -25.94 11.30 -3.25
N PHE A 50 -25.83 12.59 -3.60
CA PHE A 50 -25.85 13.68 -2.63
C PHE A 50 -27.19 13.87 -1.91
N ALA A 51 -28.24 13.13 -2.28
CA ALA A 51 -29.50 13.11 -1.55
C ALA A 51 -29.46 12.18 -0.33
N LYS A 52 -28.41 11.35 -0.19
CA LYS A 52 -28.23 10.46 0.96
C LYS A 52 -27.40 11.12 2.05
N GLU A 53 -27.75 10.76 3.27
CA GLU A 53 -27.03 11.16 4.47
C GLU A 53 -25.83 10.22 4.74
N GLY A 54 -24.91 10.71 5.56
CA GLY A 54 -23.75 9.97 6.05
C GLY A 54 -22.44 10.75 5.91
N HIS A 55 -21.46 10.34 6.69
CA HIS A 55 -20.15 10.99 6.71
C HIS A 55 -19.27 10.52 5.55
N PHE A 56 -18.53 11.46 4.95
CA PHE A 56 -17.61 11.16 3.85
C PHE A 56 -16.31 10.54 4.35
N PHE A 57 -16.07 10.59 5.66
CA PHE A 57 -14.91 10.03 6.33
C PHE A 57 -15.31 9.53 7.73
N PRO A 58 -14.70 8.46 8.25
CA PRO A 58 -15.04 7.93 9.58
C PRO A 58 -14.64 8.93 10.67
N THR A 59 -15.58 9.25 11.56
CA THR A 59 -15.37 10.27 12.59
C THR A 59 -14.34 9.82 13.62
N GLU A 60 -14.36 8.54 13.98
CA GLU A 60 -13.42 7.89 14.90
C GLU A 60 -12.00 7.80 14.33
N LYS A 61 -11.83 7.98 13.02
CA LYS A 61 -10.52 7.96 12.34
C LYS A 61 -10.01 9.35 11.99
N GLN A 62 -10.70 10.42 12.43
CA GLN A 62 -10.29 11.79 12.18
C GLN A 62 -9.82 12.47 13.48
N PRO A 63 -8.50 12.50 13.75
CA PRO A 63 -7.94 13.00 15.01
C PRO A 63 -8.30 14.44 15.34
N LEU A 64 -8.57 15.29 14.35
CA LEU A 64 -9.04 16.65 14.61
C LEU A 64 -10.34 16.68 15.40
N LEU A 65 -11.22 15.67 15.30
CA LEU A 65 -12.44 15.63 16.11
C LEU A 65 -12.19 15.40 17.61
N LEU A 66 -10.98 14.99 18.00
CA LEU A 66 -10.55 14.87 19.39
C LEU A 66 -9.97 16.19 19.94
N ASN A 67 -9.73 17.19 19.09
CA ASN A 67 -9.16 18.47 19.48
C ASN A 67 -10.22 19.37 20.11
N GLU A 68 -9.92 20.02 21.23
CA GLU A 68 -10.88 20.89 21.93
C GLU A 68 -11.40 22.03 21.04
N VAL A 69 -10.54 22.66 20.23
CA VAL A 69 -10.94 23.76 19.35
C VAL A 69 -11.85 23.26 18.22
N ALA A 70 -11.50 22.13 17.62
CA ALA A 70 -12.36 21.49 16.62
C ALA A 70 -13.65 20.90 17.23
N SER A 71 -13.64 20.50 18.49
CA SER A 71 -14.82 19.97 19.18
C SER A 71 -15.90 21.04 19.39
N ASN A 72 -15.52 22.32 19.39
CA ASN A 72 -16.45 23.44 19.45
C ASN A 72 -17.03 23.82 18.08
N LEU A 73 -16.59 23.18 17.00
CA LEU A 73 -17.17 23.39 15.67
C LEU A 73 -18.63 22.95 15.63
N GLY A 74 -19.47 23.78 15.01
CA GLY A 74 -20.85 23.41 14.67
C GLY A 74 -20.91 22.26 13.68
N LYS A 75 -22.09 21.67 13.51
CA LYS A 75 -22.33 20.50 12.64
C LYS A 75 -21.74 20.72 11.23
N ASP A 76 -22.05 21.85 10.61
CA ASP A 76 -21.64 22.13 9.23
C ASP A 76 -20.12 22.12 9.07
N SER A 77 -19.37 22.76 9.98
CA SER A 77 -17.91 22.76 9.94
C SER A 77 -17.31 21.37 10.17
N ARG A 78 -17.94 20.51 10.98
CA ARG A 78 -17.52 19.11 11.14
C ARG A 78 -17.77 18.30 9.87
N ASP A 79 -18.89 18.51 9.20
CA ASP A 79 -19.18 17.85 7.92
C ASP A 79 -18.21 18.31 6.82
N THR A 80 -17.87 19.61 6.77
CA THR A 80 -16.80 20.14 5.91
C THR A 80 -15.45 19.49 6.22
N LEU A 81 -15.09 19.35 7.49
CA LEU A 81 -13.85 18.68 7.92
C LEU A 81 -13.78 17.24 7.39
N LEU A 82 -14.84 16.45 7.55
CA LEU A 82 -14.89 15.06 7.08
C LEU A 82 -14.82 14.97 5.56
N ARG A 83 -15.45 15.89 4.83
CA ARG A 83 -15.33 15.94 3.35
C ARG A 83 -13.91 16.30 2.90
N HIS A 84 -13.24 17.25 3.56
CA HIS A 84 -11.82 17.55 3.29
C HIS A 84 -10.92 16.34 3.58
N SER A 85 -11.20 15.61 4.66
CA SER A 85 -10.48 14.37 4.99
C SER A 85 -10.60 13.34 3.86
N PHE A 86 -11.81 13.21 3.29
CA PHE A 86 -12.04 12.36 2.13
C PHE A 86 -11.36 12.89 0.85
N PHE A 87 -11.34 14.21 0.62
CA PHE A 87 -10.55 14.81 -0.47
C PHE A 87 -9.07 14.45 -0.36
N LYS A 88 -8.47 14.56 0.83
CA LYS A 88 -7.09 14.14 1.03
C LYS A 88 -6.92 12.65 0.75
N TYR A 89 -7.78 11.80 1.30
CA TYR A 89 -7.74 10.36 1.03
C TYR A 89 -7.70 10.06 -0.49
N LEU A 90 -8.59 10.67 -1.27
CA LEU A 90 -8.61 10.48 -2.73
C LEU A 90 -7.33 10.97 -3.42
N ASN A 91 -6.75 12.08 -2.96
CA ASN A 91 -5.50 12.60 -3.51
C ASN A 91 -4.28 11.75 -3.12
N ASP A 92 -4.27 11.16 -1.93
CA ASP A 92 -3.22 10.23 -1.52
C ASP A 92 -3.26 8.99 -2.40
N ILE A 93 -4.45 8.41 -2.60
CA ILE A 93 -4.70 7.29 -3.51
C ILE A 93 -4.13 7.57 -4.91
N ILE A 94 -4.53 8.69 -5.54
CA ILE A 94 -4.08 9.04 -6.89
C ILE A 94 -2.54 9.11 -6.99
N ASN A 95 -1.88 9.68 -5.98
CA ASN A 95 -0.43 9.82 -6.00
C ASN A 95 0.26 8.47 -5.78
N LEU A 96 -0.23 7.65 -4.85
CA LEU A 96 0.35 6.35 -4.53
C LEU A 96 0.24 5.38 -5.71
N GLU A 97 -0.94 5.27 -6.31
CA GLU A 97 -1.20 4.29 -7.36
C GLU A 97 -0.34 4.53 -8.61
N VAL A 98 -0.33 5.76 -9.14
CA VAL A 98 0.44 6.05 -10.37
C VAL A 98 1.93 6.20 -10.11
N LYS A 99 2.32 7.01 -9.11
CA LYS A 99 3.74 7.37 -8.96
C LYS A 99 4.56 6.26 -8.32
N PHE A 100 3.90 5.28 -7.69
CA PHE A 100 4.59 4.25 -6.94
C PHE A 100 4.24 2.85 -7.44
N ILE A 101 2.99 2.41 -7.38
CA ILE A 101 2.60 1.03 -7.76
C ILE A 101 2.87 0.79 -9.24
N VAL A 102 2.31 1.65 -10.12
CA VAL A 102 2.50 1.52 -11.58
C VAL A 102 3.99 1.56 -11.94
N SER A 103 4.77 2.45 -11.31
CA SER A 103 6.20 2.54 -11.60
C SER A 103 6.99 1.27 -11.23
N ALA A 104 6.63 0.60 -10.13
CA ALA A 104 7.22 -0.69 -9.78
C ALA A 104 6.80 -1.81 -10.75
N CYS A 105 5.54 -1.83 -11.19
CA CYS A 105 5.07 -2.77 -12.20
C CYS A 105 5.80 -2.58 -13.54
N GLU A 106 6.00 -1.34 -14.00
CA GLU A 106 6.76 -1.04 -15.22
C GLU A 106 8.22 -1.54 -15.12
N LYS A 107 8.88 -1.31 -13.99
CA LYS A 107 10.25 -1.82 -13.73
C LYS A 107 10.30 -3.34 -13.72
N LEU A 108 9.29 -3.99 -13.15
CA LEU A 108 9.18 -5.45 -13.16
C LEU A 108 9.02 -6.02 -14.58
N ILE A 109 8.27 -5.32 -15.43
CA ILE A 109 7.97 -5.76 -16.80
C ILE A 109 9.19 -5.56 -17.71
N ASP A 110 9.75 -4.36 -17.74
CA ASP A 110 10.73 -3.92 -18.75
C ASP A 110 12.09 -3.50 -18.17
N GLY A 111 12.23 -3.47 -16.84
CA GLY A 111 13.45 -3.02 -16.17
C GLY A 111 14.65 -3.95 -16.36
N LYS A 112 15.84 -3.35 -16.33
CA LYS A 112 17.12 -4.07 -16.34
C LYS A 112 17.48 -4.50 -14.93
N LEU A 113 16.96 -5.65 -14.52
CA LEU A 113 17.06 -6.16 -13.15
C LEU A 113 18.07 -7.30 -13.03
N PRO A 114 18.62 -7.57 -11.82
CA PRO A 114 19.55 -8.68 -11.60
C PRO A 114 18.86 -10.06 -11.56
N LEU A 115 17.55 -10.12 -11.81
CA LEU A 115 16.76 -11.34 -11.90
C LEU A 115 15.77 -11.25 -13.08
N ASN A 116 15.27 -12.40 -13.51
CA ASN A 116 14.25 -12.49 -14.56
C ASN A 116 12.90 -12.85 -13.95
N TYR A 117 11.86 -12.08 -14.30
CA TYR A 117 10.48 -12.42 -14.00
C TYR A 117 9.86 -13.26 -15.13
N PRO A 118 9.10 -14.34 -14.81
CA PRO A 118 8.38 -15.11 -15.82
C PRO A 118 7.31 -14.27 -16.51
N ASP A 119 7.03 -14.55 -17.79
CA ASP A 119 6.07 -13.77 -18.59
C ASP A 119 4.67 -13.73 -17.99
N ASN A 120 4.20 -14.81 -17.35
CA ASN A 120 2.90 -14.81 -16.69
C ASN A 120 2.83 -13.85 -15.49
N LEU A 121 3.95 -13.66 -14.78
CA LEU A 121 4.03 -12.72 -13.66
C LEU A 121 4.04 -11.27 -14.19
N LYS A 122 4.74 -11.02 -15.30
CA LYS A 122 4.67 -9.74 -16.02
C LYS A 122 3.27 -9.46 -16.55
N LEU A 123 2.58 -10.48 -17.06
CA LEU A 123 1.21 -10.36 -17.53
C LEU A 123 0.24 -9.97 -16.41
N ASN A 124 0.42 -10.54 -15.21
CA ASN A 124 -0.36 -10.13 -14.04
C ASN A 124 -0.04 -8.67 -13.64
N ALA A 125 1.22 -8.23 -13.74
CA ALA A 125 1.57 -6.83 -13.48
C ALA A 125 0.86 -5.85 -14.44
N TYR A 126 0.63 -6.22 -15.71
CA TYR A 126 -0.19 -5.40 -16.61
C TYR A 126 -1.63 -5.26 -16.11
N THR A 127 -2.22 -6.32 -15.55
CA THR A 127 -3.59 -6.23 -15.00
C THR A 127 -3.67 -5.31 -13.79
N VAL A 128 -2.65 -5.33 -12.92
CA VAL A 128 -2.52 -4.38 -11.80
C VAL A 128 -2.44 -2.94 -12.33
N ILE A 129 -1.58 -2.67 -13.32
CA ILE A 129 -1.48 -1.32 -13.92
C ILE A 129 -2.86 -0.84 -14.44
N ILE A 130 -3.65 -1.71 -15.07
CA ILE A 130 -4.99 -1.37 -15.55
C ILE A 130 -5.92 -1.04 -14.37
N ASP A 131 -5.89 -1.85 -13.32
CA ASP A 131 -6.69 -1.63 -12.11
C ASP A 131 -6.31 -0.30 -11.44
N GLU A 132 -5.02 -0.01 -11.26
CA GLU A 132 -4.54 1.25 -10.65
C GLU A 132 -4.97 2.49 -11.44
N TYR A 133 -4.87 2.47 -12.77
CA TYR A 133 -5.39 3.59 -13.56
C TYR A 133 -6.91 3.73 -13.47
N TYR A 134 -7.64 2.62 -13.28
CA TYR A 134 -9.08 2.68 -13.02
C TYR A 134 -9.39 3.25 -11.64
N HIS A 135 -8.66 2.87 -10.60
CA HIS A 135 -8.79 3.41 -9.25
C HIS A 135 -8.54 4.92 -9.24
N VAL A 136 -7.48 5.38 -9.91
CA VAL A 136 -7.19 6.80 -10.16
C VAL A 136 -8.35 7.50 -10.88
N TYR A 137 -8.88 6.88 -11.94
CA TYR A 137 -10.02 7.42 -12.68
C TYR A 137 -11.23 7.62 -11.77
N VAL A 138 -11.58 6.60 -10.96
CA VAL A 138 -12.71 6.69 -10.02
C VAL A 138 -12.46 7.77 -8.96
N ALA A 139 -11.25 7.83 -8.39
CA ALA A 139 -10.90 8.85 -7.41
C ALA A 139 -10.98 10.27 -7.99
N LYS A 140 -10.48 10.48 -9.21
CA LYS A 140 -10.60 11.77 -9.92
C LYS A 140 -12.05 12.12 -10.24
N ASP A 141 -12.86 11.15 -10.68
CA ASP A 141 -14.28 11.36 -10.94
C ASP A 141 -15.03 11.77 -9.66
N MET A 142 -14.75 11.13 -8.52
CA MET A 142 -15.33 11.51 -7.22
C MET A 142 -14.88 12.90 -6.77
N ILE A 143 -13.61 13.26 -6.95
CA ILE A 143 -13.10 14.63 -6.68
C ILE A 143 -13.89 15.66 -7.51
N LEU A 144 -14.13 15.39 -8.81
CA LEU A 144 -14.88 16.29 -9.68
C LEU A 144 -16.34 16.42 -9.22
N GLN A 145 -16.99 15.31 -8.86
CA GLN A 145 -18.36 15.33 -8.34
C GLN A 145 -18.45 16.16 -7.05
N LEU A 146 -17.50 16.00 -6.12
CA LEU A 146 -17.44 16.77 -4.88
C LEU A 146 -17.21 18.26 -5.13
N ARG A 147 -16.29 18.63 -6.03
CA ARG A 147 -16.02 20.04 -6.38
C ARG A 147 -17.22 20.71 -7.04
N ASN A 148 -17.97 19.97 -7.86
CA ASN A 148 -19.20 20.50 -8.46
C ASN A 148 -20.31 20.70 -7.43
N GLN A 149 -20.41 19.81 -6.44
CA GLN A 149 -21.41 19.92 -5.37
C GLN A 149 -21.07 20.98 -4.34
N HIS A 150 -19.78 21.17 -4.05
CA HIS A 150 -19.25 22.08 -3.03
C HIS A 150 -18.23 23.06 -3.64
N PRO A 151 -18.64 23.94 -4.57
CA PRO A 151 -17.74 24.87 -5.25
C PRO A 151 -17.11 25.91 -4.31
N GLU A 152 -17.66 26.07 -3.11
CA GLU A 152 -17.15 26.96 -2.05
C GLU A 152 -15.96 26.37 -1.29
N PHE A 153 -15.68 25.07 -1.42
CA PHE A 153 -14.54 24.44 -0.73
C PHE A 153 -13.23 24.92 -1.34
N LYS A 154 -12.39 25.56 -0.51
CA LYS A 154 -11.06 25.99 -0.95
C LYS A 154 -10.15 24.78 -1.12
N GLU A 155 -9.36 24.79 -2.18
CA GLU A 155 -8.31 23.80 -2.34
C GLU A 155 -7.25 23.98 -1.25
N LEU A 156 -6.90 22.88 -0.58
CA LEU A 156 -5.79 22.79 0.36
C LEU A 156 -4.61 22.12 -0.34
N ASP A 157 -3.42 22.30 0.22
CA ASP A 157 -2.25 21.58 -0.25
C ASP A 157 -2.34 20.12 0.18
N TYR A 158 -1.82 19.22 -0.65
CA TYR A 158 -1.73 17.80 -0.35
C TYR A 158 -0.26 17.45 -0.16
N PRO A 159 0.23 17.38 1.10
CA PRO A 159 1.62 17.03 1.38
C PRO A 159 1.99 15.69 0.75
N LEU A 160 3.24 15.57 0.32
CA LEU A 160 3.78 14.31 -0.17
C LEU A 160 3.61 13.23 0.91
N SER A 161 3.01 12.10 0.55
CA SER A 161 2.74 11.01 1.48
C SER A 161 4.03 10.45 2.08
N ASP A 162 3.96 10.04 3.35
CA ASP A 162 5.09 9.42 4.05
C ASP A 162 5.55 8.13 3.37
N SER A 163 4.64 7.37 2.74
CA SER A 163 4.99 6.21 1.92
C SER A 163 5.92 6.58 0.76
N TYR A 164 5.57 7.60 -0.04
CA TYR A 164 6.41 7.98 -1.17
C TYR A 164 7.73 8.62 -0.71
N ARG A 165 7.68 9.44 0.35
CA ARG A 165 8.88 10.02 0.97
C ARG A 165 9.85 8.94 1.45
N SER A 166 9.35 7.89 2.10
CA SER A 166 10.17 6.81 2.65
C SER A 166 10.96 6.06 1.57
N VAL A 167 10.41 5.93 0.37
CA VAL A 167 11.08 5.33 -0.78
C VAL A 167 12.23 6.20 -1.24
N ILE A 168 11.99 7.51 -1.42
CA ILE A 168 13.02 8.48 -1.82
C ILE A 168 14.16 8.47 -0.81
N GLU A 169 13.84 8.61 0.48
CA GLU A 169 14.83 8.65 1.55
C GLU A 169 15.64 7.36 1.63
N THR A 170 15.00 6.21 1.43
CA THR A 170 15.71 4.92 1.47
C THR A 170 16.59 4.72 0.23
N LYS A 171 16.12 5.11 -0.97
CA LYS A 171 16.95 5.09 -2.19
C LYS A 171 18.18 5.96 -2.04
N ALA A 172 18.08 7.11 -1.38
CA ALA A 172 19.23 7.98 -1.11
C ALA A 172 20.31 7.34 -0.21
N LEU A 173 19.98 6.27 0.53
CA LEU A 173 20.92 5.49 1.33
C LEU A 173 21.54 4.29 0.59
N LEU A 174 21.06 4.00 -0.63
CA LEU A 174 21.44 2.87 -1.45
C LEU A 174 22.18 3.33 -2.70
N ASP A 175 23.14 2.53 -3.17
CA ASP A 175 23.68 2.71 -4.53
C ASP A 175 22.57 2.59 -5.58
N GLU A 176 22.68 3.37 -6.66
CA GLU A 176 21.70 3.46 -7.74
C GLU A 176 21.31 2.10 -8.32
N LYS A 177 22.25 1.15 -8.39
CA LYS A 177 22.01 -0.20 -8.91
C LYS A 177 20.96 -1.01 -8.13
N TYR A 178 20.66 -0.64 -6.87
CA TYR A 178 19.67 -1.30 -6.03
C TYR A 178 18.28 -0.66 -6.11
N HIS A 179 18.18 0.54 -6.70
CA HIS A 179 17.00 1.40 -6.61
C HIS A 179 15.73 0.76 -7.16
N ASP A 180 15.80 0.17 -8.34
CA ASP A 180 14.62 -0.42 -8.99
C ASP A 180 14.11 -1.65 -8.24
N VAL A 181 15.02 -2.52 -7.79
CA VAL A 181 14.68 -3.70 -6.99
C VAL A 181 14.09 -3.29 -5.65
N PHE A 182 14.69 -2.30 -4.98
CA PHE A 182 14.18 -1.79 -3.73
C PHE A 182 12.77 -1.22 -3.90
N GLU A 183 12.51 -0.47 -4.97
CA GLU A 183 11.19 0.09 -5.25
C GLU A 183 10.13 -1.00 -5.43
N ILE A 184 10.45 -2.08 -6.17
CA ILE A 184 9.57 -3.24 -6.31
C ILE A 184 9.26 -3.88 -4.94
N LEU A 185 10.28 -4.10 -4.10
CA LEU A 185 10.08 -4.66 -2.76
C LEU A 185 9.28 -3.72 -1.85
N ALA A 186 9.51 -2.41 -1.95
CA ALA A 186 8.79 -1.40 -1.18
C ALA A 186 7.29 -1.38 -1.55
N VAL A 187 6.96 -1.47 -2.85
CA VAL A 187 5.57 -1.63 -3.30
C VAL A 187 4.99 -2.96 -2.83
N CYS A 188 5.73 -4.06 -2.88
CA CYS A 188 5.22 -5.33 -2.35
C CYS A 188 4.85 -5.24 -0.86
N ILE A 189 5.66 -4.55 -0.05
CA ILE A 189 5.36 -4.33 1.37
C ILE A 189 4.09 -3.48 1.53
N PHE A 190 3.96 -2.41 0.74
CA PHE A 190 2.80 -1.53 0.75
C PHE A 190 1.50 -2.25 0.37
N GLU A 191 1.51 -2.97 -0.74
CA GLU A 191 0.36 -3.72 -1.27
C GLU A 191 -0.05 -4.91 -0.40
N THR A 192 0.87 -5.43 0.42
CA THR A 192 0.57 -6.48 1.39
C THR A 192 0.13 -5.96 2.75
N THR A 193 -0.01 -4.65 2.92
CA THR A 193 -0.33 -4.03 4.23
C THR A 193 -1.58 -3.17 4.21
N LEU A 194 -1.85 -2.47 3.10
CA LEU A 194 -2.98 -1.56 2.99
C LEU A 194 -4.36 -2.23 2.97
N VAL A 195 -4.49 -3.37 2.31
CA VAL A 195 -5.80 -3.97 1.96
C VAL A 195 -6.71 -4.24 3.17
N ARG A 196 -6.13 -4.67 4.29
CA ARG A 196 -6.92 -4.98 5.50
C ARG A 196 -7.32 -3.73 6.27
N GLU A 197 -6.42 -2.76 6.35
CA GLU A 197 -6.63 -1.54 7.13
C GLU A 197 -7.69 -0.65 6.48
N LEU A 198 -7.71 -0.53 5.15
CA LEU A 198 -8.68 0.30 4.43
C LEU A 198 -10.13 -0.17 4.58
N VAL A 199 -10.39 -1.48 4.56
CA VAL A 199 -11.74 -2.03 4.82
C VAL A 199 -12.19 -1.69 6.24
N GLU A 200 -11.34 -1.97 7.23
CA GLU A 200 -11.63 -1.66 8.63
C GLU A 200 -11.80 -0.16 8.86
N PHE A 201 -11.07 0.67 8.11
CA PHE A 201 -11.11 2.12 8.21
C PHE A 201 -12.51 2.67 7.89
N PHE A 202 -13.15 2.21 6.81
CA PHE A 202 -14.47 2.68 6.36
C PHE A 202 -15.64 1.78 6.76
N ASN A 203 -15.44 0.86 7.71
CA ASN A 203 -16.48 -0.13 8.06
C ASN A 203 -17.61 0.43 8.96
N SER A 204 -17.60 1.71 9.29
CA SER A 204 -18.60 2.32 10.19
C SER A 204 -19.97 2.46 9.53
N ASP A 205 -21.04 2.29 10.31
CA ASP A 205 -22.42 2.36 9.81
C ASP A 205 -22.83 3.77 9.35
N ASN A 206 -22.16 4.80 9.86
CA ASN A 206 -22.46 6.20 9.55
C ASN A 206 -21.74 6.72 8.28
N ILE A 207 -20.97 5.88 7.58
CA ILE A 207 -20.33 6.27 6.32
C ILE A 207 -21.38 6.42 5.20
N HIS A 208 -21.23 7.49 4.42
CA HIS A 208 -22.08 7.77 3.29
C HIS A 208 -22.11 6.58 2.31
N PRO A 209 -23.28 6.07 1.90
CA PRO A 209 -23.40 4.83 1.13
C PRO A 209 -22.59 4.79 -0.17
N SER A 210 -22.52 5.89 -0.93
CA SER A 210 -21.69 5.94 -2.15
C SER A 210 -20.19 5.80 -1.86
N ILE A 211 -19.73 6.28 -0.70
CA ILE A 211 -18.33 6.18 -0.30
C ILE A 211 -18.02 4.74 0.12
N LYS A 212 -18.89 4.14 0.94
CA LYS A 212 -18.79 2.73 1.32
C LYS A 212 -18.81 1.82 0.09
N TYR A 213 -19.64 2.11 -0.91
CA TYR A 213 -19.68 1.38 -2.17
C TYR A 213 -18.36 1.49 -2.96
N TYR A 214 -17.81 2.70 -3.11
CA TYR A 214 -16.52 2.91 -3.76
C TYR A 214 -15.39 2.16 -3.05
N ILE A 215 -15.27 2.31 -1.73
CA ILE A 215 -14.22 1.65 -0.94
C ILE A 215 -14.33 0.14 -1.07
N ASN A 216 -15.53 -0.44 -0.92
CA ASN A 216 -15.71 -1.89 -1.07
C ASN A 216 -15.32 -2.39 -2.47
N ASP A 217 -15.56 -1.60 -3.52
CA ASP A 217 -15.21 -1.99 -4.89
C ASP A 217 -13.70 -2.00 -5.09
N HIS A 218 -13.04 -0.91 -4.72
CA HIS A 218 -11.58 -0.79 -4.72
C HIS A 218 -10.95 -1.95 -3.93
N MET A 219 -11.47 -2.23 -2.72
CA MET A 219 -10.95 -3.31 -1.88
C MET A 219 -11.11 -4.73 -2.47
N ASN A 220 -12.06 -4.95 -3.39
CA ASN A 220 -12.14 -6.24 -4.08
C ASN A 220 -10.91 -6.48 -4.97
N ASP A 221 -10.43 -5.43 -5.64
CA ASP A 221 -9.23 -5.50 -6.48
C ASP A 221 -7.98 -5.58 -5.60
N GLU A 222 -7.91 -4.78 -4.54
CA GLU A 222 -6.79 -4.82 -3.59
C GLU A 222 -6.63 -6.19 -2.92
N SER A 223 -7.72 -6.90 -2.62
CA SER A 223 -7.66 -8.28 -2.10
C SER A 223 -6.91 -9.24 -3.02
N ARG A 224 -7.00 -9.00 -4.34
CA ARG A 224 -6.28 -9.75 -5.36
C ARG A 224 -4.84 -9.26 -5.44
N HIS A 225 -4.61 -7.95 -5.42
CA HIS A 225 -3.27 -7.34 -5.41
C HIS A 225 -2.42 -7.87 -4.25
N TYR A 226 -2.97 -7.93 -3.04
CA TYR A 226 -2.32 -8.51 -1.87
C TYR A 226 -1.70 -9.89 -2.17
N GLY A 227 -2.47 -10.78 -2.79
CA GLY A 227 -2.02 -12.13 -3.11
C GLY A 227 -0.87 -12.13 -4.13
N PHE A 228 -1.00 -11.31 -5.17
CA PHE A 228 0.05 -11.15 -6.18
C PHE A 228 1.33 -10.55 -5.62
N PHE A 229 1.24 -9.46 -4.86
CA PHE A 229 2.40 -8.77 -4.30
C PHE A 229 3.08 -9.58 -3.19
N LEU A 230 2.36 -10.42 -2.45
CA LEU A 230 2.99 -11.35 -1.51
C LEU A 230 3.81 -12.43 -2.23
N ASP A 231 3.25 -13.05 -3.27
CA ASP A 231 3.95 -14.05 -4.09
C ASP A 231 5.12 -13.39 -4.86
N LEU A 232 4.94 -12.16 -5.35
CA LEU A 232 5.99 -11.37 -5.99
C LEU A 232 7.12 -11.04 -5.02
N MET A 233 6.82 -10.60 -3.80
CA MET A 233 7.83 -10.31 -2.77
C MET A 233 8.70 -11.54 -2.50
N LYS A 234 8.04 -12.69 -2.32
CA LYS A 234 8.71 -13.97 -2.11
C LYS A 234 9.60 -14.34 -3.28
N TYR A 235 9.06 -14.33 -4.51
CA TYR A 235 9.81 -14.65 -5.71
C TYR A 235 11.02 -13.73 -5.90
N THR A 236 10.80 -12.42 -5.75
CA THR A 236 11.84 -11.40 -5.88
C THR A 236 12.95 -11.66 -4.87
N TRP A 237 12.61 -11.81 -3.59
CA TRP A 237 13.60 -12.01 -2.54
C TRP A 237 14.37 -13.32 -2.69
N GLU A 238 13.71 -14.43 -3.03
CA GLU A 238 14.36 -15.73 -3.19
C GLU A 238 15.37 -15.75 -4.36
N ASN A 239 15.09 -15.00 -5.43
CA ASN A 239 15.88 -15.02 -6.67
C ASN A 239 16.88 -13.85 -6.80
N LEU A 240 16.91 -12.93 -5.83
CA LEU A 240 17.90 -11.85 -5.81
C LEU A 240 19.30 -12.37 -5.50
N PRO A 241 20.36 -11.81 -6.13
CA PRO A 241 21.72 -12.06 -5.70
C PRO A 241 21.93 -11.67 -4.23
N GLU A 242 22.80 -12.39 -3.54
CA GLU A 242 23.06 -12.16 -2.11
C GLU A 242 23.49 -10.72 -1.81
N GLU A 243 24.29 -10.11 -2.70
CA GLU A 243 24.67 -8.71 -2.60
C GLU A 243 23.46 -7.78 -2.48
N TYR A 244 22.45 -7.97 -3.33
CA TYR A 244 21.24 -7.15 -3.33
C TYR A 244 20.43 -7.36 -2.05
N ARG A 245 20.30 -8.61 -1.58
CA ARG A 245 19.59 -8.92 -0.32
C ARG A 245 20.29 -8.32 0.89
N ALA A 246 21.62 -8.41 0.93
CA ALA A 246 22.42 -7.83 2.00
C ALA A 246 22.28 -6.31 2.02
N ALA A 247 22.50 -5.64 0.88
CA ALA A 247 22.45 -4.18 0.75
C ALA A 247 21.05 -3.62 1.00
N ILE A 248 20.00 -4.18 0.41
CA ILE A 248 18.62 -3.70 0.64
C ILE A 248 18.18 -4.03 2.07
N GLY A 249 18.51 -5.22 2.56
CA GLY A 249 18.05 -5.70 3.86
C GLY A 249 18.51 -4.85 5.05
N THR A 250 19.66 -4.16 4.96
CA THR A 250 20.11 -3.23 6.01
C THR A 250 19.21 -2.00 6.15
N HIS A 251 18.37 -1.70 5.15
CA HIS A 251 17.51 -0.52 5.13
C HIS A 251 16.01 -0.81 5.24
N ILE A 252 15.58 -2.08 5.25
CA ILE A 252 14.13 -2.41 5.33
C ILE A 252 13.48 -1.86 6.60
N ALA A 253 14.12 -1.96 7.76
CA ALA A 253 13.56 -1.42 9.00
C ALA A 253 13.42 0.11 8.98
N PHE A 254 14.40 0.81 8.39
CA PHE A 254 14.33 2.26 8.19
C PHE A 254 13.16 2.62 7.27
N PHE A 255 13.03 1.93 6.14
CA PHE A 255 11.92 2.11 5.21
C PHE A 255 10.57 1.90 5.91
N VAL A 256 10.36 0.77 6.58
CA VAL A 256 9.07 0.45 7.24
C VAL A 256 8.70 1.49 8.29
N LYS A 257 9.67 1.96 9.10
CA LYS A 257 9.40 2.97 10.12
C LYS A 257 9.03 4.33 9.52
N ARG A 258 9.64 4.71 8.39
CA ARG A 258 9.33 5.96 7.68
C ARG A 258 8.02 5.88 6.90
N TYR A 259 7.78 4.75 6.25
CA TYR A 259 6.56 4.45 5.49
C TYR A 259 5.31 4.63 6.35
N LEU A 260 5.34 4.11 7.58
CA LEU A 260 4.20 4.15 8.50
C LEU A 260 4.11 5.44 9.33
N ASN A 261 4.96 6.43 9.05
CA ASN A 261 4.89 7.70 9.74
C ASN A 261 3.64 8.50 9.31
N ILE A 262 3.33 9.56 10.05
CA ILE A 262 2.09 10.34 9.89
C ILE A 262 2.36 11.85 9.79
N GLU A 263 3.55 12.24 9.34
CA GLU A 263 3.93 13.65 9.21
C GLU A 263 3.16 14.33 8.07
N SER A 264 2.87 13.62 6.98
CA SER A 264 2.00 14.17 5.93
C SER A 264 0.58 14.44 6.44
N ASP A 265 0.09 13.59 7.33
CA ASP A 265 -1.25 13.73 7.91
C ASP A 265 -1.30 14.86 8.95
N LYS A 266 -0.27 14.97 9.80
CA LYS A 266 -0.10 16.11 10.71
C LYS A 266 -0.07 17.44 9.96
N ALA A 267 0.72 17.52 8.88
CA ALA A 267 0.83 18.73 8.08
C ALA A 267 -0.51 19.13 7.45
N TYR A 268 -1.24 18.16 6.87
CA TYR A 268 -2.56 18.43 6.31
C TYR A 268 -3.58 18.82 7.39
N ASN A 269 -3.62 18.10 8.51
CA ASN A 269 -4.55 18.39 9.60
C ASN A 269 -4.31 19.78 10.20
N ALA A 270 -3.05 20.24 10.26
CA ALA A 270 -2.74 21.60 10.70
C ALA A 270 -3.29 22.65 9.71
N GLN A 271 -3.14 22.41 8.39
CA GLN A 271 -3.71 23.28 7.37
C GLN A 271 -5.24 23.31 7.45
N LEU A 272 -5.88 22.15 7.58
CA LEU A 272 -7.34 22.02 7.66
C LEU A 272 -7.90 22.68 8.93
N LEU A 273 -7.26 22.48 10.08
CA LEU A 273 -7.68 23.12 11.33
C LEU A 273 -7.56 24.65 11.25
N GLY A 274 -6.44 25.15 10.71
CA GLY A 274 -6.24 26.59 10.49
C GLY A 274 -7.29 27.16 9.54
N HIS A 275 -7.61 26.43 8.47
CA HIS A 275 -8.65 26.82 7.50
C HIS A 275 -10.04 26.92 8.13
N LEU A 276 -10.43 25.95 8.96
CA LEU A 276 -11.77 25.88 9.55
C LEU A 276 -11.99 26.84 10.72
N THR A 277 -10.93 27.14 11.49
CA THR A 277 -11.04 27.89 12.75
C THR A 277 -10.45 29.29 12.69
N GLY A 278 -9.61 29.58 11.70
CA GLY A 278 -8.82 30.81 11.63
C GLY A 278 -7.73 30.91 12.70
N THR A 279 -7.46 29.84 13.47
CA THR A 279 -6.46 29.85 14.53
C THR A 279 -5.05 29.92 13.96
N SER A 280 -4.19 30.76 14.55
CA SER A 280 -2.75 30.79 14.26
C SER A 280 -1.97 29.65 14.94
N GLN A 281 -2.60 28.91 15.84
CA GLN A 281 -1.97 27.83 16.63
C GLN A 281 -2.25 26.43 16.08
N ALA A 282 -2.72 26.30 14.84
CA ALA A 282 -3.19 25.03 14.31
C ALA A 282 -2.11 23.93 14.32
N THR A 283 -0.87 24.29 13.98
CA THR A 283 0.28 23.37 14.01
C THR A 283 0.60 22.87 15.41
N GLU A 284 0.61 23.75 16.41
CA GLU A 284 0.86 23.38 17.81
C GLU A 284 -0.26 22.49 18.34
N GLN A 285 -1.51 22.83 18.04
CA GLN A 285 -2.67 22.05 18.47
C GLN A 285 -2.66 20.65 17.86
N VAL A 286 -2.30 20.52 16.58
CA VAL A 286 -2.14 19.21 15.95
C VAL A 286 -0.96 18.46 16.56
N ALA A 287 0.17 19.11 16.83
CA ALA A 287 1.30 18.45 17.49
C ALA A 287 0.92 17.89 18.87
N VAL A 288 0.05 18.59 19.63
CA VAL A 288 -0.48 18.12 20.91
C VAL A 288 -1.36 16.87 20.73
N LEU A 289 -2.21 16.80 19.70
CA LEU A 289 -3.06 15.63 19.42
C LEU A 289 -2.26 14.34 19.21
N TYR A 290 -1.12 14.46 18.54
CA TYR A 290 -0.24 13.33 18.24
C TYR A 290 0.88 13.17 19.26
N LYS A 291 0.85 13.89 20.39
CA LYS A 291 1.88 13.80 21.41
C LYS A 291 1.92 12.39 21.99
N GLY A 292 3.10 11.77 21.92
CA GLY A 292 3.31 10.41 22.42
C GLY A 292 2.84 9.31 21.46
N PHE A 293 2.32 9.66 20.28
CA PHE A 293 2.14 8.68 19.21
C PHE A 293 3.52 8.30 18.65
N ASP A 294 3.81 7.01 18.65
CA ASP A 294 5.01 6.43 18.04
C ASP A 294 4.63 5.19 17.24
N ILE A 295 5.39 4.93 16.18
CA ILE A 295 5.23 3.71 15.40
C ILE A 295 5.92 2.59 16.16
N THR A 296 5.12 1.64 16.64
CA THR A 296 5.58 0.51 17.46
C THR A 296 5.18 -0.83 16.84
N PRO A 297 5.90 -1.93 17.14
CA PRO A 297 5.57 -3.27 16.66
C PRO A 297 4.16 -3.76 17.05
N ASP A 298 3.56 -3.13 18.05
CA ASP A 298 2.25 -3.52 18.56
C ASP A 298 1.08 -2.99 17.72
N LEU A 299 1.32 -1.98 16.88
CA LEU A 299 0.31 -1.45 15.98
C LEU A 299 -0.14 -2.53 14.97
N PRO A 300 -1.46 -2.70 14.73
CA PRO A 300 -1.97 -3.69 13.77
C PRO A 300 -1.34 -3.62 12.38
N ILE A 301 -1.21 -2.41 11.83
CA ILE A 301 -0.58 -2.20 10.52
C ILE A 301 0.90 -2.65 10.49
N VAL A 302 1.65 -2.43 11.59
CA VAL A 302 3.05 -2.89 11.70
C VAL A 302 3.08 -4.41 11.77
N LYS A 303 2.17 -5.04 12.54
CA LYS A 303 2.06 -6.51 12.59
C LYS A 303 1.78 -7.12 11.22
N ASN A 304 0.95 -6.47 10.41
CA ASN A 304 0.68 -6.89 9.03
C ASN A 304 1.96 -6.85 8.18
N VAL A 305 2.73 -5.75 8.25
CA VAL A 305 4.04 -5.64 7.57
C VAL A 305 4.98 -6.78 7.99
N LEU A 306 5.17 -6.96 9.30
CA LEU A 306 6.09 -7.97 9.83
C LEU A 306 5.65 -9.39 9.44
N THR A 307 4.35 -9.64 9.39
CA THR A 307 3.79 -10.92 8.92
C THR A 307 4.06 -11.14 7.44
N ALA A 308 3.90 -10.13 6.59
CA ALA A 308 4.20 -10.21 5.17
C ALA A 308 5.70 -10.46 4.91
N LEU A 309 6.58 -9.78 5.66
CA LEU A 309 8.04 -9.99 5.61
C LEU A 309 8.45 -11.41 6.06
N LYS A 310 7.75 -11.98 7.06
CA LYS A 310 7.96 -13.37 7.49
C LYS A 310 7.49 -14.36 6.42
N ASN A 311 6.29 -14.18 5.90
CA ASN A 311 5.67 -15.09 4.93
C ASN A 311 6.40 -15.11 3.57
N SER A 312 7.07 -14.03 3.22
CA SER A 312 7.91 -13.93 2.01
C SER A 312 9.35 -14.41 2.23
N GLY A 313 9.75 -14.71 3.46
CA GLY A 313 11.13 -15.10 3.80
C GLY A 313 12.12 -13.93 3.90
N VAL A 314 11.68 -12.69 3.68
CA VAL A 314 12.52 -11.48 3.80
C VAL A 314 13.08 -11.34 5.22
N ALA A 315 12.25 -11.57 6.24
CA ALA A 315 12.66 -11.52 7.65
C ALA A 315 13.70 -12.59 8.03
N ASN A 316 13.88 -13.64 7.23
CA ASN A 316 14.86 -14.70 7.49
C ASN A 316 16.29 -14.28 7.13
N HIS A 317 16.48 -13.13 6.48
CA HIS A 317 17.81 -12.66 6.13
C HIS A 317 18.50 -11.96 7.30
N ALA A 318 19.81 -12.20 7.46
CA ALA A 318 20.57 -11.66 8.59
C ALA A 318 20.60 -10.12 8.61
N SER A 319 20.77 -9.47 7.45
CA SER A 319 20.77 -8.00 7.37
C SER A 319 19.42 -7.39 7.75
N VAL A 320 18.31 -8.06 7.42
CA VAL A 320 16.96 -7.62 7.77
C VAL A 320 16.73 -7.73 9.28
N ARG A 321 17.05 -8.86 9.89
CA ARG A 321 16.97 -8.99 11.35
C ARG A 321 17.82 -7.95 12.08
N THR A 322 19.05 -7.74 11.61
CA THR A 322 19.94 -6.73 12.18
C THR A 322 19.36 -5.33 12.06
N SER A 323 18.76 -4.96 10.91
CA SER A 323 18.16 -3.64 10.74
C SER A 323 16.96 -3.41 11.66
N PHE A 324 16.11 -4.41 11.87
CA PHE A 324 14.98 -4.30 12.82
C PHE A 324 15.45 -4.31 14.29
N ASN A 325 16.43 -5.15 14.64
CA ASN A 325 17.03 -5.15 15.98
C ASN A 325 17.63 -3.78 16.34
N ALA A 326 18.23 -3.07 15.38
CA ALA A 326 18.79 -1.74 15.58
C ALA A 326 17.73 -0.68 15.97
N ILE A 327 16.47 -0.89 15.62
CA ILE A 327 15.35 -0.03 16.02
C ILE A 327 14.52 -0.63 17.18
N GLY A 328 15.00 -1.70 17.80
CA GLY A 328 14.36 -2.37 18.94
C GLY A 328 13.18 -3.28 18.58
N TRP A 329 13.00 -3.64 17.31
CA TRP A 329 11.90 -4.47 16.85
C TRP A 329 12.37 -5.91 16.62
N GLN A 330 11.67 -6.88 17.21
CA GLN A 330 11.96 -8.31 17.00
C GLN A 330 11.18 -8.81 15.79
N VAL A 331 11.88 -9.35 14.79
CA VAL A 331 11.29 -9.82 13.52
C VAL A 331 11.68 -11.24 13.19
#